data_AF-A0A532TKP7-F1
#
_entry.id   AF-A0A532TKP7-F1
#
_cell.length_a   1.000
_cell.length_b   1.000
_cell.length_c   1.000
_cell.angle_alpha   90.00
_cell.angle_beta   90.00
_cell.angle_gamma   90.00
#
_symmetry.space_group_name_H-M   'P 1'
#
loop_
_entity.id
_entity.type
_entity.pdbx_description
1 polymer ?
#
loop_
_entity_poly.entity_id
_entity_poly.type
_entity_poly.pdbx_seq_one_letter_code
_entity_poly.pdbx_strand_id
1 'polypeptide(L)'
;MISKEKKVKNKEFHPNILCFCCNWCSYAGADLAGVSRFQYPPTIRIVRVMCSGRVDPAFILEAFKDGIDGVIVTGCHIGDCHYLKGNEFARDRFERFREVLKIFNLDKRFRLEWVSASEGKRFAEVITEFTNKIKKLGPLQAI
;
A
#
# COMPACT_ATOMS: atom_id res chain seq x y z
N MET A 1 13.94 -23.12 43.98
CA MET A 1 14.17 -22.72 42.58
C MET A 1 12.93 -23.06 41.77
N ILE A 2 11.99 -22.12 41.64
CA ILE A 2 10.79 -22.28 40.81
C ILE A 2 11.05 -21.53 39.52
N SER A 3 11.31 -22.28 38.45
CA SER A 3 11.48 -21.81 37.08
C SER A 3 10.22 -21.12 36.60
N LYS A 4 10.26 -19.78 36.50
CA LYS A 4 9.22 -18.99 35.83
C LYS A 4 9.27 -19.30 34.33
N GLU A 5 8.35 -20.12 33.86
CA GLU A 5 7.99 -20.19 32.45
C GLU A 5 7.57 -18.79 31.97
N LYS A 6 8.40 -18.17 31.14
CA LYS A 6 8.05 -16.92 30.45
C LYS A 6 6.93 -17.24 29.45
N LYS A 7 5.68 -16.95 29.82
CA LYS A 7 4.56 -16.82 28.87
C LYS A 7 4.97 -15.84 27.78
N VAL A 8 5.30 -16.34 26.59
CA VAL A 8 5.46 -15.54 25.38
C VAL A 8 4.08 -14.95 25.07
N LYS A 9 3.86 -13.68 25.42
CA LYS A 9 2.70 -12.93 24.93
C LYS A 9 2.83 -12.88 23.41
N ASN A 10 1.94 -13.55 22.67
CA ASN A 10 1.78 -13.34 21.24
C ASN A 10 1.54 -11.85 21.03
N LYS A 11 2.54 -11.12 20.53
CA LYS A 11 2.37 -9.73 20.13
C LYS A 11 1.36 -9.70 18.98
N GLU A 12 0.36 -8.84 19.09
CA GLU A 12 -0.61 -8.62 18.00
C GLU A 12 0.15 -8.18 16.73
N PHE A 13 -0.13 -8.82 15.60
CA PHE A 13 0.54 -8.52 14.34
C PHE A 13 0.02 -7.19 13.76
N HIS A 14 0.92 -6.22 13.66
CA HIS A 14 0.68 -4.95 12.99
C HIS A 14 1.48 -4.92 11.68
N PRO A 15 0.82 -5.02 10.52
CA PRO A 15 1.53 -5.07 9.25
C PRO A 15 2.23 -3.74 8.96
N ASN A 16 3.44 -3.80 8.41
CA ASN A 16 4.11 -2.65 7.83
C ASN A 16 3.73 -2.56 6.35
N ILE A 17 3.06 -1.49 5.95
CA ILE A 17 2.60 -1.29 4.58
C ILE A 17 3.27 -0.06 3.98
N LEU A 18 3.86 -0.21 2.80
CA LEU A 18 4.40 0.91 2.04
C LEU A 18 3.35 1.42 1.04
N CYS A 19 3.07 2.72 1.08
CA CYS A 19 2.06 3.35 0.22
C CYS A 19 2.71 4.39 -0.69
N PHE A 20 2.77 4.14 -2.00
CA PHE A 20 3.18 5.16 -2.96
C PHE A 20 1.97 6.00 -3.35
N CYS A 21 2.02 7.31 -3.10
CA CYS A 21 0.95 8.24 -3.43
C CYS A 21 1.38 9.22 -4.51
N CYS A 22 0.60 9.34 -5.57
CA CYS A 22 0.78 10.44 -6.51
C CYS A 22 0.49 11.78 -5.81
N ASN A 23 1.29 12.80 -6.10
CA ASN A 23 1.24 14.10 -5.46
C ASN A 23 -0.11 14.80 -5.68
N TRP A 24 -0.65 14.71 -6.90
CA TRP A 24 -1.76 15.54 -7.33
C TRP A 24 -3.13 15.08 -6.85
N CYS A 25 -3.32 13.76 -6.71
CA CYS A 25 -4.61 13.19 -6.34
C CYS A 25 -4.51 12.45 -5.01
N SER A 26 -3.88 11.28 -4.98
CA SER A 26 -3.97 10.39 -3.82
C SER A 26 -3.25 10.93 -2.58
N TYR A 27 -2.17 11.70 -2.74
CA TYR A 27 -1.52 12.38 -1.61
C TYR A 27 -2.43 13.48 -1.04
N ALA A 28 -3.05 14.29 -1.89
CA ALA A 28 -4.06 15.26 -1.47
C ALA A 28 -5.32 14.59 -0.86
N GLY A 29 -5.72 13.42 -1.36
CA GLY A 29 -6.78 12.61 -0.78
C GLY A 29 -6.40 12.10 0.62
N ALA A 30 -5.14 11.73 0.84
CA ALA A 30 -4.61 11.39 2.17
C ALA A 30 -4.63 12.62 3.11
N ASP A 31 -4.22 13.80 2.62
CA ASP A 31 -4.30 15.05 3.38
C ASP A 31 -5.75 15.39 3.75
N LEU A 32 -6.69 15.24 2.80
CA LEU A 32 -8.12 15.44 3.04
C LEU A 32 -8.65 14.44 4.08
N ALA A 33 -8.20 13.18 4.05
CA ALA A 33 -8.55 12.21 5.10
C ALA A 33 -8.12 12.70 6.49
N GLY A 34 -6.92 13.29 6.59
CA GLY A 34 -6.41 13.90 7.82
C GLY A 34 -7.24 15.12 8.26
N VAL A 35 -7.49 16.07 7.36
CA VAL A 35 -8.27 17.29 7.63
C VAL A 35 -9.71 16.94 8.05
N SER A 36 -10.34 15.99 7.37
CA SER A 36 -11.69 15.51 7.69
C SER A 36 -11.74 14.52 8.84
N ARG A 37 -10.59 14.19 9.46
CA ARG A 37 -10.46 13.28 10.61
C ARG A 37 -10.98 11.85 10.34
N PHE A 38 -10.97 11.41 9.08
CA PHE A 38 -11.32 10.03 8.73
C PHE A 38 -10.24 9.08 9.27
N GLN A 39 -10.61 8.27 10.25
CA GLN A 39 -9.69 7.33 10.88
C GLN A 39 -9.47 6.11 9.99
N TYR A 40 -8.22 5.65 9.95
CA TYR A 40 -7.81 4.39 9.34
C TYR A 40 -6.64 3.81 10.15
N PRO A 41 -6.34 2.51 10.02
CA PRO A 41 -5.27 1.87 10.78
C PRO A 41 -3.90 2.53 10.54
N PRO A 42 -3.09 2.78 11.59
CA PRO A 42 -1.78 3.42 11.49
C PRO A 42 -0.69 2.42 11.05
N THR A 43 -0.90 1.76 9.92
CA THR A 43 -0.04 0.67 9.40
C THR A 43 0.74 1.06 8.15
N ILE A 44 0.37 2.19 7.53
CA ILE A 44 0.99 2.64 6.29
C ILE A 44 2.10 3.67 6.53
N ARG A 45 3.09 3.66 5.65
CA ARG A 45 4.04 4.78 5.47
C ARG A 45 3.95 5.27 4.04
N ILE A 46 3.64 6.56 3.86
CA ILE A 46 3.45 7.15 2.55
C ILE A 46 4.79 7.60 1.97
N VAL A 47 5.07 7.20 0.73
CA VAL A 47 6.12 7.74 -0.13
C VAL A 47 5.45 8.58 -1.20
N ARG A 48 5.71 9.89 -1.18
CA ARG A 48 5.19 10.81 -2.20
C ARG A 48 5.97 10.67 -3.49
N VAL A 49 5.26 10.50 -4.60
CA VAL A 49 5.80 10.56 -5.96
C VAL A 49 4.97 11.53 -6.79
N MET A 50 5.53 12.11 -7.85
CA MET A 50 4.76 13.06 -8.66
C MET A 50 3.60 12.38 -9.41
N CYS A 51 3.81 11.15 -9.88
CA CYS A 51 2.83 10.37 -10.62
C CYS A 51 2.94 8.89 -10.24
N SER A 52 1.83 8.14 -10.26
CA SER A 52 1.87 6.68 -10.14
C SER A 52 2.74 6.04 -11.25
N GLY A 53 2.81 6.68 -12.42
CA GLY A 53 3.71 6.28 -13.51
C GLY A 53 5.19 6.29 -13.15
N ARG A 54 5.60 7.05 -12.12
CA ARG A 54 6.99 7.08 -11.63
C ARG A 54 7.38 5.82 -10.85
N VAL A 55 6.40 5.10 -10.30
CA VAL A 55 6.66 3.92 -9.47
C VAL A 55 7.16 2.79 -10.37
N ASP A 56 8.39 2.37 -10.11
CA ASP A 56 9.03 1.27 -10.80
C ASP A 56 8.75 -0.05 -10.06
N PRO A 57 8.46 -1.17 -10.76
CA PRO A 57 8.32 -2.49 -10.14
C PRO A 57 9.48 -2.91 -9.25
N ALA A 58 10.71 -2.47 -9.55
CA ALA A 58 11.87 -2.73 -8.71
C ALA A 58 11.72 -2.15 -7.29
N PHE A 59 11.04 -1.02 -7.13
CA PHE A 59 10.77 -0.45 -5.79
C PHE A 59 9.84 -1.34 -4.97
N ILE A 60 8.91 -2.04 -5.61
CA ILE A 60 7.99 -2.97 -4.95
C ILE A 60 8.74 -4.23 -4.52
N LEU A 61 9.62 -4.76 -5.38
CA LEU A 61 10.45 -5.91 -5.06
C LEU A 61 11.42 -5.62 -3.91
N GLU A 62 12.09 -4.46 -3.93
CA GLU A 62 12.99 -4.06 -2.85
C GLU A 62 12.22 -3.90 -1.53
N ALA A 63 11.01 -3.30 -1.56
CA ALA A 63 10.19 -3.20 -0.37
C ALA A 63 9.86 -4.58 0.23
N PHE A 64 9.48 -5.56 -0.58
CA PHE A 64 9.22 -6.92 -0.10
C PHE A 64 10.48 -7.61 0.44
N LYS A 65 11.62 -7.43 -0.23
CA LYS A 65 12.93 -7.92 0.23
C LYS A 65 13.33 -7.32 1.59
N ASP A 66 12.98 -6.06 1.84
CA ASP A 66 13.19 -5.37 3.12
C ASP A 66 12.17 -5.77 4.22
N GLY A 67 11.28 -6.73 3.94
CA GLY A 67 10.32 -7.25 4.92
C GLY A 67 9.03 -6.43 5.06
N ILE A 68 8.68 -5.60 4.07
CA ILE A 68 7.38 -4.92 4.02
C ILE A 68 6.26 -5.94 3.78
N ASP A 69 5.23 -5.95 4.62
CA ASP A 69 4.16 -6.95 4.59
C ASP A 69 3.17 -6.75 3.44
N GLY A 70 3.07 -5.51 2.93
CA GLY A 70 2.22 -5.16 1.80
C GLY A 70 2.63 -3.84 1.15
N VAL A 71 2.44 -3.74 -0.16
CA VAL A 71 2.72 -2.53 -0.94
C VAL A 71 1.48 -2.09 -1.68
N ILE A 72 1.12 -0.81 -1.55
CA ILE A 72 0.03 -0.19 -2.29
C ILE A 72 0.54 0.99 -3.11
N VAL A 73 0.13 1.06 -4.37
CA VAL A 73 0.37 2.20 -5.25
C VAL A 73 -0.97 2.87 -5.51
N THR A 74 -1.01 4.19 -5.33
CA THR A 74 -2.22 4.99 -5.54
C THR A 74 -1.96 6.10 -6.56
N GLY A 75 -2.95 6.37 -7.39
CA GLY A 75 -2.88 7.42 -8.41
C GLY A 75 -4.19 8.15 -8.62
N CYS A 76 -4.19 9.12 -9.53
CA CYS A 76 -5.42 9.75 -10.03
C CYS A 76 -6.30 8.71 -10.75
N HIS A 77 -7.61 8.95 -10.80
CA HIS A 77 -8.52 8.21 -11.69
C HIS A 77 -8.02 8.22 -13.13
N ILE A 78 -8.28 7.12 -13.85
CA ILE A 78 -7.93 7.01 -15.27
C ILE A 78 -8.69 8.09 -16.04
N GLY A 79 -7.97 8.89 -16.83
CA GLY A 79 -8.48 10.10 -17.48
C GLY A 79 -8.12 11.40 -16.75
N ASP A 80 -7.88 11.36 -15.44
CA ASP A 80 -7.61 12.55 -14.60
C ASP A 80 -6.12 12.72 -14.26
N CYS A 81 -5.23 12.05 -14.99
CA CYS A 81 -3.81 12.16 -14.68
C CYS A 81 -3.31 13.58 -14.93
N HIS A 82 -2.68 14.19 -13.92
CA HIS A 82 -2.01 15.47 -14.09
C HIS A 82 -0.95 15.46 -15.21
N TYR A 83 -0.37 14.28 -15.48
CA TYR A 83 0.59 14.06 -16.57
C TYR A 83 -0.02 13.29 -17.74
N LEU A 84 -1.31 13.50 -18.01
CA LEU A 84 -2.10 12.94 -19.11
C LEU A 84 -2.31 11.42 -19.05
N LYS A 85 -1.25 10.63 -19.24
CA LYS A 85 -1.33 9.16 -19.37
C LYS A 85 -0.43 8.40 -18.39
N GLY A 86 0.19 9.10 -17.45
CA GLY A 86 1.14 8.47 -16.51
C GLY A 86 0.53 7.34 -15.67
N ASN A 87 -0.75 7.46 -15.29
CA ASN A 87 -1.46 6.41 -14.56
C ASN A 87 -1.93 5.25 -15.45
N GLU A 88 -2.25 5.48 -16.73
CA GLU A 88 -2.53 4.43 -17.71
C GLU A 88 -1.30 3.53 -17.90
N PHE A 89 -0.11 4.13 -18.07
CA PHE A 89 1.13 3.35 -18.14
C PHE A 89 1.42 2.59 -16.84
N ALA A 90 1.09 3.18 -15.68
CA ALA A 90 1.21 2.48 -14.40
C ALA A 90 0.26 1.28 -14.32
N ARG A 91 -1.01 1.44 -14.75
CA ARG A 91 -2.00 0.36 -14.81
C ARG A 91 -1.47 -0.81 -15.62
N ASP A 92 -1.12 -0.56 -16.88
CA ASP A 92 -0.70 -1.62 -17.81
C ASP A 92 0.58 -2.32 -17.31
N ARG A 93 1.52 -1.55 -16.73
CA ARG A 93 2.74 -2.08 -16.13
C ARG A 93 2.44 -3.00 -14.94
N PHE A 94 1.58 -2.54 -14.02
CA PHE A 94 1.32 -3.27 -12.79
C PHE A 94 0.34 -4.44 -12.96
N GLU A 95 -0.49 -4.41 -14.00
CA GLU A 95 -1.27 -5.58 -14.44
C GLU A 95 -0.34 -6.71 -14.87
N ARG A 96 0.68 -6.44 -15.70
CA ARG A 96 1.70 -7.43 -16.09
C ARG A 96 2.58 -7.84 -14.92
N PHE A 97 3.00 -6.88 -14.10
CA PHE A 97 3.85 -7.14 -12.94
C PHE A 97 3.17 -8.04 -11.90
N ARG A 98 1.83 -8.00 -11.80
CA ARG A 98 1.09 -8.89 -10.91
C ARG A 98 1.32 -10.36 -11.25
N GLU A 99 1.52 -10.73 -12.52
CA GLU A 99 1.87 -12.11 -12.90
C GLU A 99 3.25 -12.51 -12.39
N VAL A 100 4.22 -11.58 -12.37
CA VAL A 100 5.55 -11.82 -11.78
C VAL A 100 5.42 -12.04 -10.27
N LEU A 101 4.63 -11.21 -9.58
CA LEU A 101 4.42 -11.36 -8.13
C LEU A 101 3.75 -12.69 -7.75
N LYS A 102 2.92 -13.29 -8.63
CA LYS A 102 2.33 -14.61 -8.38
C LYS A 102 3.38 -15.71 -8.24
N ILE A 103 4.48 -15.64 -9.01
CA ILE A 103 5.59 -16.60 -8.94
C ILE A 103 6.17 -16.67 -7.52
N PHE A 104 6.19 -15.52 -6.83
CA PHE A 104 6.68 -15.38 -5.45
C PHE A 104 5.57 -15.43 -4.40
N ASN A 105 4.31 -15.72 -4.76
CA ASN A 105 3.13 -15.64 -3.87
C ASN A 105 2.92 -14.27 -3.21
N LEU A 106 3.35 -13.19 -3.87
CA LEU A 106 3.26 -11.81 -3.39
C LEU A 106 2.11 -11.00 -4.00
N ASP A 107 1.41 -11.54 -5.00
CA ASP A 107 0.34 -10.84 -5.72
C ASP A 107 -0.77 -10.32 -4.79
N LYS A 108 -1.11 -11.09 -3.75
CA LYS A 108 -2.11 -10.71 -2.75
C LYS A 108 -1.63 -9.61 -1.80
N ARG A 109 -0.32 -9.40 -1.69
CA ARG A 109 0.33 -8.36 -0.88
C ARG A 109 0.59 -7.07 -1.67
N PHE A 110 0.20 -7.01 -2.94
CA PHE A 110 0.27 -5.81 -3.77
C PHE A 110 -1.13 -5.28 -4.16
N ARG A 111 -1.32 -3.96 -4.11
CA ARG A 111 -2.54 -3.29 -4.59
C ARG A 111 -2.21 -2.06 -5.43
N LEU A 112 -2.93 -1.89 -6.52
CA LEU A 112 -3.00 -0.66 -7.29
C LEU A 112 -4.41 -0.07 -7.10
N GLU A 113 -4.51 1.21 -6.80
CA GLU A 113 -5.79 1.88 -6.56
C GLU A 113 -5.79 3.30 -7.15
N TRP A 114 -6.98 3.80 -7.48
CA TRP A 114 -7.18 5.16 -7.98
C TRP A 114 -8.01 5.96 -6.98
N VAL A 115 -7.45 7.06 -6.47
CA VAL A 115 -8.05 7.91 -5.46
C VAL A 115 -7.79 9.37 -5.83
N SER A 116 -8.88 10.13 -5.99
CA SER A 116 -8.88 11.56 -6.30
C SER A 116 -8.46 12.42 -5.10
N ALA A 117 -8.21 13.71 -5.34
CA ALA A 117 -7.91 14.67 -4.27
C ALA A 117 -9.10 14.93 -3.33
N SER A 118 -10.34 14.77 -3.82
CA SER A 118 -11.57 14.99 -3.03
C SER A 118 -12.06 13.72 -2.32
N GLU A 119 -11.34 12.61 -2.44
CA GLU A 119 -11.75 11.28 -2.01
C GLU A 119 -11.12 10.85 -0.67
N GLY A 120 -11.04 11.75 0.31
CA GLY A 120 -10.42 11.44 1.60
C GLY A 120 -11.06 10.28 2.36
N LYS A 121 -12.40 10.16 2.30
CA LYS A 121 -13.11 9.02 2.90
C LYS A 121 -12.73 7.71 2.21
N ARG A 122 -12.69 7.71 0.87
CA ARG A 122 -12.29 6.55 0.07
C ARG A 122 -10.85 6.15 0.33
N PHE A 123 -9.93 7.11 0.51
CA PHE A 123 -8.55 6.83 0.92
C PHE A 123 -8.53 6.03 2.23
N ALA A 124 -9.22 6.52 3.27
CA ALA A 124 -9.30 5.84 4.57
C ALA A 124 -9.88 4.42 4.46
N GLU A 125 -10.92 4.24 3.66
CA GLU A 125 -11.54 2.93 3.37
C GLU A 125 -10.55 1.97 2.69
N VAL A 126 -9.89 2.41 1.61
CA VAL A 126 -8.91 1.62 0.86
C VAL A 126 -7.77 1.14 1.76
N ILE A 127 -7.24 2.03 2.60
CA ILE A 127 -6.17 1.69 3.54
C ILE A 127 -6.67 0.69 4.58
N THR A 128 -7.88 0.87 5.11
CA THR A 128 -8.48 -0.05 6.08
C THR A 128 -8.69 -1.43 5.49
N GLU A 129 -9.29 -1.51 4.30
CA GLU A 129 -9.49 -2.76 3.56
C GLU A 129 -8.17 -3.49 3.31
N PHE A 130 -7.16 -2.77 2.83
CA PHE A 130 -5.87 -3.36 2.50
C PHE A 130 -5.14 -3.82 3.77
N THR A 131 -5.17 -3.02 4.84
CA THR A 131 -4.64 -3.42 6.14
C THR A 131 -5.27 -4.72 6.63
N ASN A 132 -6.60 -4.82 6.58
CA ASN A 132 -7.32 -6.02 7.02
C ASN A 132 -6.97 -7.23 6.16
N LYS A 133 -6.77 -7.04 4.85
CA LYS A 133 -6.28 -8.08 3.95
C LYS A 133 -4.88 -8.57 4.37
N ILE A 134 -3.93 -7.67 4.59
CA ILE A 134 -2.56 -8.05 5.00
C ILE A 134 -2.55 -8.71 6.39
N LYS A 135 -3.34 -8.20 7.35
CA LYS A 135 -3.51 -8.86 8.66
C LYS A 135 -3.95 -10.31 8.54
N LYS A 136 -4.91 -10.60 7.64
CA LYS A 136 -5.38 -11.98 7.38
C LYS A 136 -4.31 -12.86 6.73
N LEU A 137 -3.42 -12.29 5.92
CA LEU A 137 -2.29 -13.00 5.32
C LEU A 137 -1.15 -13.26 6.31
N GLY A 138 -1.12 -12.52 7.42
CA GLY A 138 -0.04 -12.60 8.42
C GLY A 138 1.26 -11.94 7.94
N PRO A 139 2.31 -11.97 8.79
CA PRO A 139 3.61 -11.39 8.47
C PRO A 139 4.19 -12.01 7.20
N LEU A 140 4.88 -11.20 6.40
CA LEU A 140 5.68 -11.72 5.31
C LEU A 140 6.83 -12.56 5.90
N GLN A 141 6.95 -13.80 5.45
CA GLN A 141 8.11 -14.64 5.76
C GLN A 141 9.25 -14.24 4.83
N ALA A 142 10.48 -14.26 5.34
CA ALA A 142 11.66 -13.88 4.56
C ALA A 142 11.70 -14.65 3.23
N ILE A 143 11.91 -13.90 2.15
CA ILE A 143 12.03 -14.38 0.77
C ILE A 143 13.49 -14.68 0.47
#